data_AF-A0A7Y9KZZ2-F1
#
_entry.id   AF-A0A7Y9KZZ2-F1
#
_cell.length_a   1.000
_cell.length_b   1.000
_cell.length_c   1.000
_cell.angle_alpha   90.00
_cell.angle_beta   90.00
_cell.angle_gamma   90.00
#
_symmetry.space_group_name_H-M   'P 1'
#
loop_
_entity.id
_entity.type
_entity.pdbx_description
1 polymer ?
#
loop_
_entity_poly.entity_id
_entity_poly.type
_entity_poly.pdbx_seq_one_letter_code
_entity_poly.pdbx_strand_id
1 'polypeptide(L)'
;MSKTPVGAASATYRKAVNGIAEVLEIEPSHSRYPSLDFEAALEAIPDAIKEQAIEWYIRGIKRGMAKATDLMAEGIIYVHDDGAVRAPAKMEVKVRTKMRGEEWNRHSVNVKATEIGFE
;
A
#
# COMPACT_ATOMS: atom_id res chain seq x y z
N MET A 1 -9.06 26.06 17.01
CA MET A 1 -7.87 25.64 16.25
C MET A 1 -8.22 25.67 14.76
N SER A 2 -7.68 26.63 14.01
CA SER A 2 -7.99 26.80 12.58
C SER A 2 -7.31 25.70 11.75
N LYS A 3 -8.11 24.93 11.01
CA LYS A 3 -7.64 23.92 10.04
C LYS A 3 -7.15 24.63 8.78
N THR A 4 -5.95 25.21 8.83
CA THR A 4 -5.31 25.75 7.62
C THR A 4 -4.63 24.60 6.85
N PRO A 5 -4.59 24.64 5.51
CA PRO A 5 -3.92 23.62 4.69
C PRO A 5 -2.47 23.34 5.10
N VAL A 6 -1.76 24.39 5.54
CA VAL A 6 -0.37 24.32 6.05
C VAL A 6 -0.28 23.53 7.36
N GLY A 7 -1.24 23.70 8.27
CA GLY A 7 -1.33 22.91 9.50
C GLY A 7 -1.62 21.43 9.23
N ALA A 8 -2.45 21.13 8.22
CA ALA A 8 -2.73 19.76 7.79
C ALA A 8 -1.49 19.08 7.17
N ALA A 9 -0.77 19.77 6.28
CA ALA A 9 0.46 19.24 5.68
C ALA A 9 1.56 18.98 6.73
N SER A 10 1.73 19.89 7.68
CA SER A 10 2.68 19.74 8.79
C SER A 10 2.39 18.51 9.65
N ALA A 11 1.11 18.24 9.93
CA ALA A 11 0.70 17.07 10.69
C ALA A 11 0.97 15.75 9.92
N THR A 12 0.76 15.75 8.61
CA THR A 12 1.08 14.60 7.74
C THR A 12 2.57 14.27 7.76
N TYR A 13 3.44 15.28 7.62
CA TYR A 13 4.89 15.06 7.67
C TYR A 13 5.35 14.48 9.01
N ARG A 14 4.84 15.02 10.12
CA ARG A 14 5.18 14.48 11.46
C ARG A 14 4.72 13.04 11.65
N LYS A 15 3.56 12.68 11.11
CA LYS A 15 3.07 11.29 11.13
C LYS A 15 3.98 10.37 10.31
N ALA A 16 4.45 10.82 9.15
CA ALA A 16 5.38 10.06 8.31
C ALA A 16 6.74 9.88 9.00
N VAL A 17 7.30 10.93 9.60
CA VAL A 17 8.55 10.86 10.39
C VAL A 17 8.43 9.86 11.54
N ASN A 18 7.33 9.90 12.29
CA ASN A 18 7.10 8.93 13.38
C ASN A 18 7.07 7.49 12.87
N GLY A 19 6.40 7.24 11.74
CA GLY A 19 6.35 5.89 11.16
C GLY A 19 7.71 5.40 10.67
N ILE A 20 8.50 6.27 10.04
CA ILE A 20 9.87 5.93 9.62
C ILE A 20 10.74 5.64 10.85
N ALA A 21 10.65 6.47 11.89
CA ALA A 21 11.41 6.32 13.11
C ALA A 21 11.07 5.02 13.88
N GLU A 22 9.79 4.66 13.94
CA GLU A 22 9.34 3.39 14.53
C GLU A 22 9.91 2.17 13.80
N VAL A 23 9.89 2.17 12.46
CA VAL A 23 10.43 1.07 11.64
C VAL A 23 11.95 0.95 11.76
N LEU A 24 12.65 2.07 11.91
CA LEU A 24 14.09 2.11 12.07
C LEU A 24 14.55 1.98 13.53
N GLU A 25 13.62 1.89 14.49
CA GLU A 25 13.89 1.87 15.94
C GLU A 25 14.74 3.08 16.42
N ILE A 26 14.49 4.26 15.85
CA ILE A 26 15.16 5.53 16.21
C ILE A 26 14.17 6.52 16.82
N GLU A 27 14.68 7.53 17.55
CA GLU A 27 13.84 8.58 18.11
C GLU A 27 13.45 9.62 17.03
N PRO A 28 12.15 9.95 16.86
CA PRO A 28 11.72 10.87 15.82
C PRO A 28 12.11 12.31 16.14
N SER A 29 12.78 12.98 15.21
CA SER A 29 13.08 14.41 15.32
C SER A 29 11.89 15.25 14.84
N HIS A 30 11.48 16.24 15.64
CA HIS A 30 10.41 17.19 15.30
C HIS A 30 10.90 18.62 15.48
N SER A 31 11.35 19.23 14.39
CA SER A 31 11.75 20.62 14.37
C SER A 31 10.58 21.57 14.06
N ARG A 32 10.91 22.85 13.90
CA ARG A 32 9.99 23.88 13.42
C ARG A 32 9.64 23.68 11.93
N TYR A 33 10.39 22.85 11.20
CA TYR A 33 10.24 22.60 9.77
C TYR A 33 9.97 21.12 9.48
N PRO A 34 8.70 20.66 9.59
CA PRO A 34 8.33 19.25 9.41
C PRO A 34 8.74 18.63 8.07
N SER A 35 8.86 19.45 7.01
CA SER A 35 9.33 18.97 5.70
C SER A 35 10.79 18.55 5.72
N LEU A 36 11.66 19.30 6.41
CA LEU A 36 13.08 18.97 6.54
C LEU A 36 13.29 17.75 7.43
N ASP A 37 12.48 17.61 8.49
CA ASP A 37 12.51 16.42 9.35
C ASP A 37 12.14 15.16 8.54
N PHE A 38 11.19 15.28 7.61
CA PHE A 38 10.80 14.19 6.72
C PHE A 38 11.89 13.84 5.70
N GLU A 39 12.52 14.83 5.07
CA GLU A 39 13.64 14.60 4.14
C GLU A 39 14.81 13.90 4.85
N ALA A 40 15.20 14.38 6.03
CA ALA A 40 16.25 13.75 6.83
C ALA A 40 15.90 12.31 7.24
N ALA A 41 14.64 12.04 7.60
CA ALA A 41 14.17 10.70 7.91
C ALA A 41 14.25 9.76 6.69
N LEU A 42 13.97 10.26 5.48
CA LEU A 42 14.07 9.48 4.23
C LEU A 42 15.54 9.15 3.87
N GLU A 43 16.45 10.08 4.10
CA GLU A 43 17.89 9.86 3.90
C GLU A 43 18.45 8.81 4.86
N ALA A 44 17.93 8.77 6.09
CA ALA A 44 18.32 7.79 7.11
C ALA A 44 17.88 6.36 6.80
N ILE A 45 16.92 6.14 5.88
CA ILE A 45 16.48 4.81 5.48
C ILE A 45 17.62 4.11 4.70
N PRO A 46 18.15 2.98 5.19
CA PRO A 46 19.18 2.22 4.48
C PRO A 46 18.71 1.82 3.08
N ASP A 47 19.60 1.90 2.09
CA ASP A 47 19.27 1.55 0.69
C ASP A 47 18.75 0.11 0.56
N ALA A 48 19.24 -0.82 1.38
CA ALA A 48 18.72 -2.19 1.44
C ALA A 48 17.23 -2.28 1.81
N ILE A 49 16.72 -1.37 2.66
CA ILE A 49 15.29 -1.31 3.01
C ILE A 49 14.49 -0.69 1.87
N LYS A 50 15.03 0.33 1.19
CA LYS A 50 14.41 0.93 -0.01
C LYS A 50 14.28 -0.10 -1.12
N GLU A 51 15.34 -0.86 -1.40
CA GLU A 51 15.34 -1.93 -2.39
C GLU A 51 14.32 -3.03 -2.03
N GLN A 52 14.26 -3.44 -0.76
CA GLN A 52 13.26 -4.40 -0.31
C GLN A 52 11.84 -3.87 -0.52
N ALA A 53 11.56 -2.62 -0.15
CA ALA A 53 10.25 -2.02 -0.36
C ALA A 53 9.83 -2.01 -1.85
N ILE A 54 10.77 -1.66 -2.74
CA ILE A 54 10.57 -1.74 -4.19
C ILE A 54 10.31 -3.18 -4.63
N GLU A 55 11.07 -4.14 -4.12
CA GLU A 55 10.88 -5.56 -4.44
C GLU A 55 9.49 -6.05 -4.01
N TRP A 56 9.05 -5.70 -2.80
CA TRP A 56 7.70 -6.02 -2.30
C TRP A 56 6.61 -5.40 -3.16
N TYR A 57 6.79 -4.15 -3.61
CA TYR A 57 5.87 -3.48 -4.51
C TYR A 57 5.77 -4.20 -5.86
N ILE A 58 6.92 -4.53 -6.49
CA ILE A 58 6.96 -5.29 -7.75
C ILE A 58 6.30 -6.66 -7.59
N ARG A 59 6.57 -7.37 -6.48
CA ARG A 59 5.92 -8.65 -6.17
C ARG A 59 4.41 -8.49 -6.02
N GLY A 60 3.95 -7.40 -5.41
CA GLY A 60 2.53 -7.04 -5.28
C GLY A 60 1.86 -6.88 -6.65
N ILE A 61 2.47 -6.11 -7.55
CA ILE A 61 1.97 -5.93 -8.93
C ILE A 61 1.89 -7.25 -9.67
N LYS A 62 2.97 -8.06 -9.65
CA LYS A 62 2.99 -9.36 -10.32
C LYS A 62 1.90 -10.31 -9.81
N ARG A 63 1.68 -10.35 -8.49
CA ARG A 63 0.61 -11.15 -7.88
C ARG A 63 -0.78 -10.62 -8.25
N GLY A 64 -0.96 -9.30 -8.28
CA GLY A 64 -2.21 -8.68 -8.71
C GLY A 64 -2.55 -9.03 -10.16
N MET A 65 -1.58 -8.95 -11.07
CA MET A 65 -1.76 -9.34 -12.46
C MET A 65 -2.09 -10.83 -12.61
N ALA A 66 -1.36 -11.72 -11.91
CA ALA A 66 -1.66 -13.15 -11.92
C ALA A 66 -3.09 -13.42 -11.43
N LYS A 67 -3.51 -12.78 -10.32
CA LYS A 67 -4.87 -12.97 -9.80
C LYS A 67 -5.94 -12.41 -10.74
N ALA A 68 -5.70 -11.29 -11.41
CA ALA A 68 -6.62 -10.76 -12.41
C ALA A 68 -6.81 -11.74 -13.58
N THR A 69 -5.73 -12.37 -14.05
CA THR A 69 -5.78 -13.42 -15.07
C THR A 69 -6.55 -14.64 -14.58
N ASP A 70 -6.31 -15.09 -13.34
CA ASP A 70 -7.06 -16.20 -12.73
C ASP A 70 -8.56 -15.88 -12.66
N LEU A 71 -8.92 -14.65 -12.23
CA LEU A 71 -10.33 -14.22 -12.16
C LEU A 71 -10.99 -14.16 -13.55
N MET A 72 -10.23 -13.83 -14.60
CA MET A 72 -10.73 -13.91 -15.97
C MET A 72 -10.91 -15.35 -16.44
N ALA A 73 -9.95 -16.23 -16.14
CA ALA A 73 -10.05 -17.65 -16.47
C ALA A 73 -11.20 -18.35 -15.72
N GLU A 74 -11.47 -17.94 -14.49
CA GLU A 74 -12.61 -18.38 -13.66
C GLU A 74 -13.95 -17.77 -14.09
N GLY A 75 -13.95 -16.80 -15.02
CA GLY A 75 -15.16 -16.11 -15.49
C GLY A 75 -15.77 -15.13 -14.48
N ILE A 76 -15.06 -14.81 -13.40
CA ILE A 76 -15.50 -13.84 -12.38
C ILE A 76 -15.38 -12.41 -12.91
N ILE A 77 -14.28 -12.11 -13.61
CA ILE A 77 -14.14 -10.91 -14.44
C ILE A 77 -14.29 -11.37 -15.88
N TYR A 78 -15.18 -10.77 -16.65
CA TYR A 78 -15.44 -11.23 -18.02
C TYR A 78 -15.76 -10.07 -18.95
N VAL A 79 -15.48 -10.29 -20.24
CA VAL A 79 -15.89 -9.37 -21.31
C VAL A 79 -17.32 -9.73 -21.70
N HIS A 80 -18.22 -8.76 -21.59
CA HIS A 80 -19.60 -8.88 -22.03
C HIS A 80 -19.69 -8.58 -23.54
N ASP A 81 -20.79 -8.98 -24.19
CA ASP A 81 -20.96 -8.89 -25.66
C ASP A 81 -20.86 -7.46 -26.23
N ASP A 82 -21.05 -6.45 -25.38
CA ASP A 82 -20.89 -5.02 -25.68
C ASP A 82 -19.42 -4.56 -25.63
N GLY A 83 -18.48 -5.47 -25.35
CA GLY A 83 -17.07 -5.19 -25.15
C GLY A 83 -16.72 -4.65 -23.76
N ALA A 84 -17.70 -4.49 -22.86
CA ALA A 84 -17.45 -4.00 -21.51
C ALA A 84 -16.89 -5.13 -20.62
N VAL A 85 -15.88 -4.82 -19.82
CA VAL A 85 -15.39 -5.74 -18.79
C VAL A 85 -16.26 -5.58 -17.55
N ARG A 86 -16.84 -6.67 -17.06
CA ARG A 86 -17.69 -6.69 -15.86
C ARG A 86 -17.03 -7.50 -14.74
N ALA A 87 -17.30 -7.08 -13.52
CA ALA A 87 -16.87 -7.75 -12.29
C ALA A 87 -18.02 -7.72 -11.27
N PRO A 88 -18.11 -8.68 -10.34
CA PRO A 88 -19.07 -8.62 -9.26
C PRO A 88 -18.76 -7.46 -8.30
N ALA A 89 -19.79 -6.89 -7.68
CA ALA A 89 -19.68 -5.70 -6.81
C ALA A 89 -18.69 -5.88 -5.64
N LYS A 90 -18.49 -7.12 -5.17
CA LYS A 90 -17.51 -7.48 -4.14
C LYS A 90 -16.80 -8.76 -4.54
N MET A 91 -15.49 -8.78 -4.33
CA MET A 91 -14.63 -9.93 -4.54
C MET A 91 -13.85 -10.25 -3.28
N GLU A 92 -13.89 -11.50 -2.85
CA GLU A 92 -13.04 -11.98 -1.76
C GLU A 92 -11.69 -12.43 -2.34
N VAL A 93 -10.61 -11.81 -1.91
CA VAL A 93 -9.24 -12.21 -2.25
C VAL A 93 -8.60 -12.83 -1.01
N LYS A 94 -8.30 -14.13 -1.10
CA LYS A 94 -7.58 -14.86 -0.05
C LYS A 94 -6.09 -14.71 -0.29
N VAL A 95 -5.40 -14.06 0.65
CA VAL A 95 -3.97 -13.78 0.58
C VAL A 95 -3.26 -14.57 1.67
N ARG A 96 -2.09 -15.12 1.34
CA ARG A 96 -1.18 -15.71 2.32
C ARG A 96 0.04 -14.81 2.43
N THR A 97 0.33 -14.35 3.64
CA THR A 97 1.49 -13.51 3.95
C THR A 97 2.41 -14.26 4.89
N LYS A 98 3.70 -14.00 4.78
CA LYS A 98 4.73 -14.50 5.68
C LYS A 98 5.80 -13.43 5.77
N MET A 99 5.97 -12.86 6.95
CA MET A 99 7.11 -11.98 7.23
C MET A 99 8.34 -12.83 7.56
N ARG A 100 9.52 -12.21 7.50
CA ARG A 100 10.77 -12.92 7.78
C ARG A 100 10.76 -13.42 9.23
N GLY A 101 10.89 -14.73 9.41
CA GLY A 101 10.89 -15.37 10.73
C GLY A 101 9.51 -15.78 11.27
N GLU A 102 8.43 -15.43 10.60
CA GLU A 102 7.05 -15.80 11.00
C GLU A 102 6.52 -17.01 10.24
N GLU A 103 5.42 -17.60 10.72
CA GLU A 103 4.67 -18.61 9.98
C GLU A 103 3.78 -17.99 8.89
N TRP A 104 3.23 -18.83 8.01
CA TRP A 104 2.30 -18.38 6.98
C TRP A 104 0.95 -18.04 7.57
N ASN A 105 0.59 -16.76 7.54
CA ASN A 105 -0.72 -16.28 7.96
C ASN A 105 -1.66 -16.16 6.75
N ARG A 106 -2.92 -16.57 6.93
CA ARG A 106 -3.96 -16.46 5.91
C ARG A 106 -4.88 -15.28 6.25
N HIS A 107 -5.13 -14.43 5.27
CA HIS A 107 -6.03 -13.30 5.39
C HIS A 107 -7.02 -13.31 4.22
N SER A 108 -8.27 -12.95 4.49
CA SER A 108 -9.25 -12.64 3.44
C SER A 108 -9.42 -11.14 3.38
N VAL A 109 -9.29 -10.58 2.18
CA VAL A 109 -9.55 -9.16 1.90
C VAL A 109 -10.76 -9.07 1.00
N ASN A 110 -11.76 -8.31 1.42
CA ASN A 110 -12.92 -8.00 0.57
C ASN A 110 -12.62 -6.73 -0.21
N VAL A 111 -12.53 -6.86 -1.53
CA VAL A 111 -12.29 -5.75 -2.46
C VAL A 111 -13.59 -5.40 -3.14
N LYS A 112 -13.95 -4.11 -3.13
CA LYS A 112 -15.10 -3.64 -3.92
C LYS A 112 -14.68 -3.42 -5.37
N ALA A 113 -15.58 -3.68 -6.31
CA ALA A 113 -15.31 -3.43 -7.73
C ALA A 113 -14.87 -1.97 -8.00
N THR A 114 -15.46 -1.02 -7.26
CA THR A 114 -15.10 0.40 -7.30
C THR A 114 -13.67 0.71 -6.87
N GLU A 115 -13.06 -0.10 -5.99
CA GLU A 115 -11.70 0.12 -5.50
C GLU A 115 -10.62 -0.24 -6.54
N ILE A 116 -11.01 -0.97 -7.59
CA ILE A 116 -10.13 -1.39 -8.69
C ILE A 116 -10.60 -0.83 -10.04
N GLY A 117 -11.48 0.19 -10.03
CA GLY A 117 -11.84 0.98 -11.21
C GLY A 117 -13.03 0.48 -12.04
N PHE A 118 -13.86 -0.43 -11.50
CA PHE A 118 -15.14 -0.79 -12.11
C PHE A 118 -16.28 0.04 -11.50
N GLU A 119 -17.21 0.51 -12.34
CA GLU A 119 -18.44 1.20 -11.92
C GLU A 119 -19.61 0.23 -11.72
#